data_AF-A0A9K3LQ25-F1
#
_entry.id   AF-A0A9K3LQ25-F1
#
_cell.length_a   1.000
_cell.length_b   1.000
_cell.length_c   1.000
_cell.angle_alpha   90.00
_cell.angle_beta   90.00
_cell.angle_gamma   90.00
#
_symmetry.space_group_name_H-M   'P 1'
#
loop_
_entity.id
_entity.type
_entity.pdbx_description
1 polymer ?
#
loop_
_entity_poly.entity_id
_entity_poly.type
_entity_poly.pdbx_seq_one_letter_code
_entity_poly.pdbx_strand_id
1 'polypeptide(L)'
;MNTLKNDLPGADFKFGVVSYMDYPLMSPATTANCGYSNRYGVTTDCAYRLDQSLTATTVDVSNAINRLRLGNGEDDPESYTRVLYESYSDPGIV
;
A
#
# COMPACT_ATOMS: atom_id res chain seq x y z
N MET A 1 12.01 0.41 -14.84
CA MET A 1 10.95 0.72 -15.83
C MET A 1 11.47 0.71 -17.27
N ASN A 2 12.63 1.31 -17.58
CA ASN A 2 13.15 1.33 -18.96
C ASN A 2 13.59 -0.04 -19.49
N THR A 3 14.11 -0.93 -18.64
CA THR A 3 14.47 -2.31 -19.01
C THR A 3 13.27 -3.12 -19.49
N LEU A 4 12.13 -3.06 -18.79
CA LEU A 4 10.90 -3.77 -19.18
C LEU A 4 10.40 -3.41 -20.58
N LYS A 5 10.52 -2.13 -20.96
CA LYS A 5 10.14 -1.65 -22.30
C LYS A 5 11.07 -2.18 -23.41
N ASN A 6 12.33 -2.45 -23.07
CA ASN A 6 13.30 -3.03 -24.00
C ASN A 6 13.14 -4.55 -24.11
N ASP A 7 12.80 -5.22 -23.01
CA ASP A 7 12.64 -6.69 -22.96
C ASP A 7 11.36 -7.15 -23.65
N LEU A 8 10.33 -6.30 -23.70
CA LEU A 8 9.04 -6.57 -24.33
C LEU A 8 8.63 -5.40 -25.24
N PRO A 9 9.26 -5.28 -26.42
CA PRO A 9 8.95 -4.21 -27.36
C PRO A 9 7.50 -4.32 -27.84
N GLY A 10 6.78 -3.19 -27.81
CA GLY A 10 5.38 -3.10 -28.24
C GLY A 10 4.34 -3.35 -27.14
N ALA A 11 4.77 -3.76 -25.93
CA ALA A 11 3.86 -3.83 -24.78
C ALA A 11 3.55 -2.44 -24.21
N ASP A 12 2.28 -2.20 -23.85
CA ASP A 12 1.85 -0.98 -23.15
C ASP A 12 1.93 -1.20 -21.63
N PHE A 13 3.02 -0.70 -21.03
CA PHE A 13 3.23 -0.80 -19.59
C PHE A 13 2.66 0.40 -18.87
N LYS A 14 1.79 0.10 -17.89
CA LYS A 14 1.34 1.05 -16.87
C LYS A 14 1.85 0.60 -15.50
N PHE A 15 2.16 1.57 -14.66
CA PHE A 15 2.61 1.32 -13.29
C PHE A 15 1.80 2.19 -12.33
N GLY A 16 1.54 1.64 -11.15
CA GLY A 16 0.92 2.33 -10.01
C GLY A 16 1.79 2.14 -8.76
N VAL A 17 1.52 2.93 -7.73
CA VAL A 17 2.22 2.84 -6.44
C VAL A 17 1.18 2.84 -5.33
N VAL A 18 1.25 1.83 -4.48
CA VAL A 18 0.42 1.67 -3.29
C VAL A 18 1.33 1.47 -2.10
N SER A 19 1.05 2.20 -1.02
CA SER A 19 1.63 1.96 0.31
C SER A 19 0.63 1.26 1.20
N TYR A 20 1.14 0.45 2.12
CA TYR A 20 0.38 -0.12 3.22
C TYR A 20 1.32 -0.31 4.42
N MET A 21 0.70 -0.31 5.59
CA MET A 21 1.25 -0.67 6.89
C MET A 21 0.12 -1.45 7.57
N ASP A 22 -0.22 -1.07 8.81
CA ASP A 22 -1.33 -1.64 9.53
C ASP A 22 -2.54 -0.69 9.61
N TYR A 23 -3.61 -1.14 10.26
CA TYR A 23 -4.81 -0.37 10.48
C TYR A 23 -4.53 0.85 11.38
N PRO A 24 -5.07 2.05 11.03
CA PRO A 24 -4.87 3.28 11.79
C PRO A 24 -5.51 3.30 13.20
N LEU A 25 -5.93 2.15 13.73
CA LEU A 25 -6.74 2.03 14.93
C LEU A 25 -6.18 0.97 15.89
N MET A 26 -5.96 1.43 17.12
CA MET A 26 -5.97 0.60 18.32
C MET A 26 -7.32 -0.13 18.42
N SER A 27 -7.33 -1.46 18.45
CA SER A 27 -8.43 -2.15 19.13
C SER A 27 -8.37 -1.67 20.59
N PRO A 28 -9.39 -1.00 21.15
CA PRO A 28 -9.31 -0.59 22.54
C PRO A 28 -9.11 -1.85 23.37
N ALA A 29 -8.01 -1.90 24.14
CA ALA A 29 -7.65 -3.03 24.99
C ALA A 29 -8.77 -3.48 25.97
N THR A 30 -9.83 -2.67 26.11
CA THR A 30 -11.03 -2.94 26.89
C THR A 30 -12.08 -3.80 26.16
N THR A 31 -11.97 -3.97 24.84
CA THR A 31 -12.77 -4.89 24.03
C THR A 31 -11.82 -5.81 23.29
N ALA A 32 -11.15 -6.71 24.00
CA ALA A 32 -10.29 -7.73 23.41
C ALA A 32 -11.10 -8.56 22.41
N ASN A 33 -11.09 -8.16 21.14
CA ASN A 33 -11.81 -8.85 20.10
C ASN A 33 -10.98 -10.10 19.80
N CYS A 34 -11.57 -11.28 20.00
CA CYS A 34 -10.87 -12.57 19.85
C CYS A 34 -9.63 -12.75 20.74
N GLY A 35 -9.52 -12.03 21.86
CA GLY A 35 -8.38 -12.15 22.80
C GLY A 35 -7.14 -11.35 22.43
N TYR A 36 -7.20 -10.54 21.37
CA TYR A 36 -6.13 -9.60 21.04
C TYR A 36 -6.18 -8.39 21.95
N SER A 37 -5.07 -8.09 22.65
CA SER A 37 -5.00 -7.04 23.67
C SER A 37 -4.02 -5.92 23.36
N ASN A 38 -3.42 -5.92 22.17
CA ASN A 38 -2.50 -4.89 21.71
C ASN A 38 -3.15 -3.99 20.64
N ARG A 39 -2.44 -2.95 20.21
CA ARG A 39 -2.79 -2.16 19.04
C ARG A 39 -2.44 -2.96 17.79
N TYR A 40 -3.19 -2.73 16.71
CA TYR A 40 -2.76 -3.11 15.37
C TYR A 40 -1.68 -2.10 14.96
N GLY A 41 -2.03 -0.97 14.36
CA GLY A 41 -1.10 0.14 14.13
C GLY A 41 -1.28 1.37 15.03
N VAL A 42 -0.56 2.44 14.67
CA VAL A 42 -0.74 3.82 15.18
C VAL A 42 -1.62 4.65 14.26
N THR A 43 -2.06 5.82 14.75
CA THR A 43 -2.95 6.73 14.00
C THR A 43 -2.36 7.27 12.69
N THR A 44 -1.04 7.16 12.50
CA THR A 44 -0.34 7.56 11.26
C THR A 44 -0.24 6.44 10.24
N ASP A 45 -0.60 5.21 10.61
CA ASP A 45 -0.53 4.07 9.72
C ASP A 45 -1.70 4.08 8.72
N CYS A 46 -1.58 3.28 7.67
CA CYS A 46 -2.62 3.12 6.68
C CYS A 46 -2.61 1.69 6.16
N ALA A 47 -3.75 1.00 6.28
CA ALA A 47 -3.87 -0.36 5.75
C ALA A 47 -3.88 -0.41 4.21
N TYR A 48 -4.18 0.74 3.58
CA TYR A 48 -4.11 0.94 2.14
C TYR A 48 -4.02 2.44 1.82
N ARG A 49 -3.13 2.82 0.92
CA ARG A 49 -3.05 4.16 0.36
C ARG A 49 -2.56 4.09 -1.09
N LEU A 50 -3.39 4.58 -2.01
CA LEU A 50 -2.99 4.79 -3.40
C LEU A 50 -2.11 6.05 -3.50
N ASP A 51 -0.81 5.89 -3.71
CA ASP A 51 0.14 6.99 -3.88
C ASP A 51 0.23 7.46 -5.35
N GLN A 52 -0.05 6.56 -6.30
CA GLN A 52 -0.10 6.85 -7.74
C GLN A 52 -1.01 5.85 -8.46
N SER A 53 -2.08 6.33 -9.09
CA SER A 53 -2.91 5.53 -10.00
C SER A 53 -2.12 5.02 -11.19
N LEU A 54 -2.58 3.92 -11.79
CA LEU A 54 -1.98 3.35 -13.00
C LEU A 54 -1.78 4.41 -14.08
N THR A 55 -0.53 4.56 -14.50
CA THR A 55 -0.14 5.52 -15.54
C THR A 55 0.99 4.97 -16.39
N ALA A 56 1.03 5.38 -17.65
CA ALA A 56 2.17 5.13 -18.54
C ALA A 56 3.34 6.11 -18.29
N THR A 57 3.10 7.18 -17.52
CA THR A 57 4.07 8.23 -17.24
C THR A 57 5.04 7.79 -16.14
N THR A 58 6.20 7.28 -16.53
CA THR A 58 7.22 6.76 -15.60
C THR A 58 7.79 7.82 -14.66
N VAL A 59 7.73 9.10 -15.03
CA VAL A 59 8.16 10.21 -14.16
C VAL A 59 7.24 10.34 -12.95
N ASP A 60 5.92 10.26 -13.14
CA ASP A 60 4.95 10.38 -12.04
C ASP A 60 5.14 9.24 -11.02
N VAL A 61 5.33 8.02 -11.54
CA VAL A 61 5.60 6.82 -10.73
C VAL A 61 6.91 6.95 -9.97
N SER A 62 7.98 7.42 -10.62
CA SER A 62 9.28 7.62 -9.98
C SER A 62 9.19 8.70 -8.88
N ASN A 63 8.45 9.78 -9.13
CA ASN A 63 8.21 10.82 -8.15
C ASN A 63 7.40 10.30 -6.95
N ALA A 64 6.40 9.45 -7.18
CA ALA A 64 5.65 8.82 -6.10
C ALA A 64 6.55 7.92 -5.24
N ILE A 65 7.37 7.06 -5.86
CA ILE A 65 8.35 6.20 -5.17
C ILE A 65 9.31 7.04 -4.31
N ASN A 66 9.86 8.13 -4.86
CA ASN A 66 10.81 8.98 -4.14
C ASN A 66 10.20 9.73 -2.93
N ARG A 67 8.87 9.86 -2.88
CA ARG A 67 8.15 10.48 -1.76
C ARG A 67 7.78 9.49 -0.65
N LEU A 68 7.97 8.18 -0.86
CA LEU A 68 7.60 7.16 0.12
C LEU A 68 8.31 7.38 1.47
N ARG A 69 7.60 7.02 2.54
CA ARG A 69 8.06 7.08 3.93
C ARG A 69 7.66 5.78 4.62
N LEU A 70 8.60 5.21 5.38
CA LEU A 70 8.31 4.08 6.26
C LEU A 70 7.57 4.58 7.50
N GLY A 71 6.55 3.85 7.94
CA GLY A 71 5.99 3.98 9.29
C GLY A 71 6.42 2.82 10.17
N ASN A 72 5.59 2.48 11.18
CA ASN A 72 6.01 1.58 12.27
C ASN A 72 5.15 0.31 12.42
N GLY A 73 3.85 0.33 12.09
CA GLY A 73 2.97 -0.85 12.16
C GLY A 73 2.66 -1.35 13.58
N GLU A 74 3.46 -0.98 14.59
CA GLU A 74 3.39 -1.30 16.03
C GLU A 74 3.48 -2.78 16.45
N ASP A 75 2.72 -3.69 15.84
CA ASP A 75 2.44 -5.01 16.44
C ASP A 75 3.11 -6.21 15.77
N ASP A 76 4.08 -5.95 14.90
CA ASP A 76 4.80 -6.84 13.98
C ASP A 76 4.03 -7.23 12.68
N PRO A 77 2.84 -7.88 12.69
CA PRO A 77 2.13 -8.19 11.45
C PRO A 77 1.44 -6.99 10.78
N GLU A 78 1.92 -6.63 9.59
CA GLU A 78 1.25 -5.63 8.76
C GLU A 78 -0.01 -6.17 8.04
N SER A 79 -0.86 -5.27 7.55
CA SER A 79 -2.18 -5.60 6.96
C SER A 79 -2.16 -6.13 5.51
N TYR A 80 -1.30 -7.12 5.20
CA TYR A 80 -1.10 -7.68 3.85
C TYR A 80 -2.39 -8.07 3.10
N THR A 81 -3.33 -8.74 3.78
CA THR A 81 -4.59 -9.15 3.13
C THR A 81 -5.43 -7.93 2.73
N ARG A 82 -5.35 -6.83 3.48
CA ARG A 82 -6.09 -5.61 3.18
C ARG A 82 -5.58 -4.94 1.91
N VAL A 83 -4.25 -4.78 1.78
CA VAL A 83 -3.68 -4.17 0.56
C VAL A 83 -3.99 -4.99 -0.69
N LEU A 84 -3.98 -6.33 -0.61
CA LEU A 84 -4.33 -7.19 -1.74
C LEU A 84 -5.80 -7.06 -2.14
N TYR A 85 -6.71 -7.05 -1.15
CA TYR A 85 -8.14 -6.86 -1.40
C TYR A 85 -8.43 -5.49 -2.02
N GLU A 86 -7.90 -4.42 -1.42
CA GLU A 86 -8.14 -3.05 -1.87
C GLU A 86 -7.55 -2.81 -3.26
N SER A 87 -6.34 -3.31 -3.54
CA SER A 87 -5.71 -3.17 -4.87
C SER A 87 -6.53 -3.85 -5.97
N TYR A 88 -7.25 -4.93 -5.65
CA TYR A 88 -8.17 -5.57 -6.59
C TYR A 88 -9.45 -4.75 -6.83
N SER A 89 -9.92 -4.00 -5.85
CA SER A 89 -11.17 -3.24 -5.93
C SER A 89 -11.01 -1.76 -6.28
N ASP A 90 -9.81 -1.19 -6.20
CA ASP A 90 -9.54 0.22 -6.45
C ASP A 90 -9.52 0.53 -7.95
N PRO A 91 -10.45 1.37 -8.47
CA PRO A 91 -10.48 1.78 -9.89
C PRO A 91 -9.22 2.50 -10.38
N GLY A 92 -8.37 3.00 -9.47
CA GLY A 92 -7.07 3.57 -9.81
C GLY A 92 -5.99 2.53 -10.12
N ILE A 93 -6.24 1.24 -9.84
CA ILE A 93 -5.32 0.12 -10.02
C ILE A 93 -5.85 -0.95 -10.99
N VAL A 94 -7.15 -0.94 -11.33
CA VAL A 94 -7.76 -1.85 -12.33
C VAL A 94 -8.01 -1.20 -13.69
#